data_AF-A0A0B6Z0R3-F1
#
_entry.id   AF-A0A0B6Z0R3-F1
#
_cell.length_a   1.000
_cell.length_b   1.000
_cell.length_c   1.000
_cell.angle_alpha   90.00
_cell.angle_beta   90.00
_cell.angle_gamma   90.00
#
_symmetry.space_group_name_H-M   'P 1'
#
loop_
_entity.id
_entity.type
_entity.pdbx_description
1 polymer ?
#
loop_
_entity_poly.entity_id
_entity_poly.type
_entity_poly.pdbx_seq_one_letter_code
_entity_poly.pdbx_strand_id
1 'polypeptide(L)'
;AVLGLDNLGKALTQEDTDKAWEVVAVLVTAGRLALKDGTGISPSKLKTQQRTLEGLEKIPAHGKDILNTDMVEEISAYLAKACDTIYHPLGQLVENLVDVFRASYIGVGAHPRLLHHAVLEMRSYISRLYRVVRVLFPALPANGGPLYVYPPPKLCDIPRSTQEAKEFIHGLETEDANVHVFTAAGLLHPILLPKIYPPLFDLYALYNEKNDDCYWERVTKLNRQSDM
;
A
#
# COMPACT_ATOMS: atom_id res chain seq x y z
N ALA A 1 9.17 -31.16 0.23
CA ALA A 1 9.82 -30.30 -0.80
C ALA A 1 8.93 -29.08 -1.01
N VAL A 2 9.28 -27.95 -0.39
CA VAL A 2 8.53 -26.69 -0.52
C VAL A 2 9.25 -25.86 -1.57
N LEU A 3 8.66 -25.77 -2.75
CA LEU A 3 9.17 -24.98 -3.87
C LEU A 3 9.23 -23.50 -3.48
N GLY A 4 10.40 -22.87 -3.64
CA GLY A 4 10.51 -21.42 -3.80
C GLY A 4 11.08 -20.59 -2.65
N LEU A 5 11.54 -21.19 -1.55
CA LEU A 5 12.17 -20.43 -0.45
C LEU A 5 13.67 -20.15 -0.66
N ASP A 6 14.34 -20.90 -1.53
CA ASP A 6 15.82 -20.93 -1.57
C ASP A 6 16.46 -19.76 -2.34
N ASN A 7 15.67 -18.93 -3.03
CA ASN A 7 16.17 -17.76 -3.78
C ASN A 7 15.83 -16.40 -3.17
N LEU A 8 15.09 -16.34 -2.06
CA LEU A 8 14.57 -15.08 -1.49
C LEU A 8 15.55 -14.33 -0.57
N GLY A 9 16.76 -14.87 -0.37
CA GLY A 9 17.84 -14.24 0.40
C GLY A 9 19.02 -13.74 -0.44
N LYS A 10 18.98 -13.91 -1.77
CA LYS A 10 20.00 -13.34 -2.66
C LYS A 10 19.81 -11.83 -2.75
N ALA A 11 20.92 -11.09 -2.78
CA ALA A 11 20.90 -9.67 -3.13
C ALA A 11 20.22 -9.53 -4.49
N LEU A 12 19.13 -8.77 -4.52
CA LEU A 12 18.35 -8.52 -5.73
C LEU A 12 19.27 -7.88 -6.76
N THR A 13 19.46 -8.54 -7.90
CA THR A 13 20.33 -8.01 -8.95
C THR A 13 19.55 -7.05 -9.83
N GLN A 14 20.24 -6.10 -10.45
CA GLN A 14 19.62 -5.19 -11.43
C GLN A 14 18.96 -5.98 -12.57
N GLU A 15 19.55 -7.11 -12.99
CA GLU A 15 19.00 -7.99 -14.02
C GLU A 15 17.64 -8.59 -13.63
N ASP A 16 17.43 -8.92 -12.35
CA ASP A 16 16.15 -9.45 -11.86
C ASP A 16 15.06 -8.36 -11.88
N THR A 17 15.43 -7.13 -11.52
CA THR A 17 14.55 -5.96 -11.60
C THR A 17 14.18 -5.65 -13.05
N ASP A 18 15.13 -5.66 -13.97
CA ASP A 18 14.89 -5.38 -15.39
C ASP A 18 13.95 -6.43 -16.02
N LYS A 19 14.17 -7.72 -15.72
CA LYS A 19 13.26 -8.80 -16.15
C LYS A 19 11.85 -8.64 -15.57
N ALA A 20 11.74 -8.23 -14.30
CA ALA A 20 10.44 -8.00 -13.69
C ALA A 20 9.68 -6.85 -14.38
N TRP A 21 10.37 -5.76 -14.72
CA TRP A 21 9.80 -4.66 -15.48
C TRP A 21 9.42 -5.05 -16.91
N GLU A 22 10.19 -5.92 -17.57
CA GLU A 22 9.84 -6.49 -18.88
C GLU A 22 8.51 -7.26 -18.81
N VAL A 23 8.34 -8.13 -17.81
CA VAL A 23 7.08 -8.86 -17.58
C VAL A 23 5.91 -7.90 -17.34
N VAL A 24 6.11 -6.86 -16.53
CA VAL A 24 5.09 -5.83 -16.28
C VAL A 24 4.73 -5.12 -17.59
N ALA A 25 5.71 -4.70 -18.39
CA ALA A 25 5.49 -4.01 -19.64
C ALA A 25 4.70 -4.87 -20.65
N VAL A 26 5.05 -6.16 -20.77
CA VAL A 26 4.31 -7.12 -21.61
C VAL A 26 2.87 -7.24 -21.14
N LEU A 27 2.63 -7.41 -19.83
CA LEU A 27 1.28 -7.63 -19.30
C LEU A 27 0.40 -6.38 -19.43
N VAL A 28 0.94 -5.19 -19.14
CA VAL A 28 0.24 -3.91 -19.30
C VAL A 28 -0.09 -3.66 -20.77
N THR A 29 0.83 -3.97 -21.69
CA THR A 29 0.61 -3.84 -23.13
C THR A 29 -0.48 -4.80 -23.61
N ALA A 30 -0.42 -6.07 -23.18
CA ALA A 30 -1.44 -7.07 -23.50
C ALA A 30 -2.82 -6.67 -22.95
N GLY A 31 -2.88 -6.14 -21.73
CA GLY A 31 -4.10 -5.63 -21.12
C GLY A 31 -4.72 -4.47 -21.89
N ARG A 32 -3.89 -3.57 -22.43
CA ARG A 32 -4.35 -2.45 -23.26
C ARG A 32 -4.96 -2.94 -24.59
N LEU A 33 -4.37 -3.96 -25.21
CA LEU A 33 -4.92 -4.61 -26.40
C LEU A 33 -6.26 -5.28 -26.07
N ALA A 34 -6.33 -6.05 -24.98
CA ALA A 34 -7.55 -6.70 -24.52
C ALA A 34 -8.68 -5.71 -24.23
N LEU A 35 -8.37 -4.53 -23.66
CA LEU A 35 -9.34 -3.46 -23.45
C LEU A 35 -9.81 -2.80 -24.76
N LYS A 36 -8.97 -2.74 -25.79
CA LYS A 36 -9.35 -2.21 -27.10
C LYS A 36 -10.30 -3.15 -27.85
N ASP A 37 -10.10 -4.45 -27.67
CA ASP A 37 -10.87 -5.50 -28.34
C ASP A 37 -12.11 -5.95 -27.54
N GLY A 38 -12.19 -5.59 -26.25
CA GLY A 38 -13.24 -6.01 -25.33
C GLY A 38 -14.60 -5.35 -25.57
N THR A 39 -15.52 -6.06 -26.20
CA THR A 39 -16.89 -5.60 -26.53
C THR A 39 -17.90 -5.67 -25.37
N GLY A 40 -17.48 -6.07 -24.16
CA GLY A 40 -18.37 -6.33 -23.02
C GLY A 40 -18.29 -5.35 -21.84
N ILE A 41 -17.39 -4.36 -21.88
CA ILE A 41 -17.17 -3.43 -20.75
C ILE A 41 -17.96 -2.14 -20.99
N SER A 42 -18.69 -1.69 -19.96
CA SER A 42 -19.38 -0.38 -20.00
C SER A 42 -18.40 0.74 -20.38
N PRO A 43 -18.81 1.69 -21.24
CA PRO A 43 -17.92 2.73 -21.76
C PRO A 43 -17.29 3.61 -20.67
N SER A 44 -17.95 3.76 -19.50
CA SER A 44 -17.39 4.47 -18.35
C SER A 44 -16.26 3.68 -17.68
N LYS A 45 -16.47 2.39 -17.41
CA LYS A 45 -15.46 1.51 -16.82
C LYS A 45 -14.25 1.33 -17.74
N LEU A 46 -14.48 1.23 -19.04
CA LEU A 46 -13.44 1.12 -20.05
C LEU A 46 -12.53 2.35 -20.05
N LYS A 47 -13.10 3.56 -20.05
CA LYS A 47 -12.34 4.81 -19.96
C LYS A 47 -11.52 4.93 -18.68
N THR A 48 -12.08 4.52 -17.54
CA THR A 48 -11.34 4.52 -16.27
C THR A 48 -10.15 3.56 -16.32
N GLN A 49 -10.35 2.33 -16.79
CA GLN A 49 -9.27 1.34 -16.91
C GLN A 49 -8.18 1.81 -17.89
N GLN A 50 -8.55 2.43 -19.01
CA GLN A 50 -7.59 3.02 -19.94
C GLN A 50 -6.73 4.10 -19.28
N ARG A 51 -7.34 5.04 -18.55
CA ARG A 51 -6.60 6.08 -17.81
C ARG A 51 -5.68 5.50 -16.74
N THR A 52 -6.11 4.43 -16.05
CA THR A 52 -5.27 3.73 -15.08
C THR A 52 -4.05 3.13 -15.76
N LEU A 53 -4.21 2.47 -16.91
CA LEU A 53 -3.09 1.89 -17.67
C LEU A 53 -2.14 2.94 -18.25
N GLU A 54 -2.66 4.05 -18.77
CA GLU A 54 -1.84 5.20 -19.20
C GLU A 54 -0.95 5.70 -18.05
N GLY A 55 -1.51 5.76 -16.84
CA GLY A 55 -0.78 6.12 -15.63
C GLY A 55 0.27 5.10 -15.16
N LEU A 56 0.32 3.90 -15.74
CA LEU A 56 1.28 2.83 -15.42
C LEU A 56 2.42 2.71 -16.44
N GLU A 57 2.40 3.47 -17.54
CA GLU A 57 3.45 3.43 -18.57
C GLU A 57 4.78 4.03 -18.08
N LYS A 58 4.73 4.95 -17.11
CA LYS A 58 5.92 5.56 -16.51
C LYS A 58 6.39 4.74 -15.31
N ILE A 59 7.61 4.22 -15.37
CA ILE A 59 8.30 3.58 -14.24
C ILE A 59 8.76 4.69 -13.26
N PRO A 60 8.27 4.69 -12.01
CA PRO A 60 8.76 5.62 -10.98
C PRO A 60 10.20 5.30 -10.59
N ALA A 61 11.01 6.33 -10.35
CA ALA A 61 12.35 6.19 -9.75
C ALA A 61 13.32 5.21 -10.44
N HIS A 62 13.20 4.98 -11.76
CA HIS A 62 14.08 4.07 -12.49
C HIS A 62 15.56 4.45 -12.32
N GLY A 63 16.38 3.51 -11.82
CA GLY A 63 17.84 3.61 -11.78
C GLY A 63 18.42 4.61 -10.78
N LYS A 64 17.70 4.97 -9.70
CA LYS A 64 18.21 5.86 -8.64
C LYS A 64 18.37 5.12 -7.32
N ASP A 65 19.55 5.23 -6.71
CA ASP A 65 19.90 4.55 -5.46
C ASP A 65 19.42 5.28 -4.19
N ILE A 66 19.07 6.57 -4.30
CA ILE A 66 18.67 7.42 -3.17
C ILE A 66 17.20 7.82 -3.32
N LEU A 67 16.39 7.54 -2.29
CA LEU A 67 14.97 7.89 -2.23
C LEU A 67 14.77 9.26 -1.58
N ASN A 68 14.04 10.13 -2.29
CA ASN A 68 13.53 11.42 -1.77
C ASN A 68 12.03 11.31 -1.49
N THR A 69 11.45 12.28 -0.76
CA THR A 69 10.03 12.27 -0.38
C THR A 69 9.13 12.17 -1.62
N ASP A 70 9.40 12.99 -2.64
CA ASP A 70 8.65 13.00 -3.89
C ASP A 70 8.66 11.64 -4.60
N MET A 71 9.79 10.91 -4.56
CA MET A 71 9.89 9.59 -5.20
C MET A 71 9.04 8.56 -4.48
N VAL A 72 8.98 8.63 -3.16
CA VAL A 72 8.17 7.69 -2.37
C VAL A 72 6.68 7.95 -2.58
N GLU A 73 6.28 9.21 -2.76
CA GLU A 73 4.92 9.57 -3.18
C GLU A 73 4.61 9.06 -4.60
N GLU A 74 5.53 9.22 -5.56
CA GLU A 74 5.39 8.66 -6.92
C GLU A 74 5.24 7.14 -6.88
N ILE A 75 6.06 6.43 -6.10
CA ILE A 75 5.97 4.97 -5.90
C ILE A 75 4.62 4.60 -5.28
N SER A 76 4.18 5.32 -4.26
CA SER A 76 2.90 5.06 -3.58
C SER A 76 1.72 5.23 -4.55
N ALA A 77 1.72 6.31 -5.35
CA ALA A 77 0.71 6.56 -6.36
C ALA A 77 0.72 5.52 -7.49
N TYR A 78 1.91 5.06 -7.89
CA TYR A 78 2.05 3.97 -8.85
C TYR A 78 1.48 2.66 -8.29
N LEU A 79 1.87 2.28 -7.07
CA LEU A 79 1.40 1.05 -6.44
C LEU A 79 -0.12 1.05 -6.23
N ALA A 80 -0.71 2.19 -5.88
CA ALA A 80 -2.17 2.32 -5.77
C ALA A 80 -2.87 1.96 -7.09
N LYS A 81 -2.35 2.46 -8.23
CA LYS A 81 -2.89 2.13 -9.57
C LYS A 81 -2.60 0.68 -9.97
N ALA A 82 -1.37 0.22 -9.72
CA ALA A 82 -0.89 -1.09 -10.12
C ALA A 82 -1.61 -2.23 -9.39
N CYS A 83 -1.96 -2.01 -8.11
CA CYS A 83 -2.71 -2.98 -7.32
C CYS A 83 -4.23 -2.93 -7.56
N ASP A 84 -4.74 -1.94 -8.29
CA ASP A 84 -6.18 -1.78 -8.58
C ASP A 84 -6.57 -2.22 -10.00
N THR A 85 -5.65 -2.84 -10.73
CA THR A 85 -5.92 -3.36 -12.08
C THR A 85 -5.45 -4.81 -12.24
N ILE A 86 -6.28 -5.63 -12.89
CA ILE A 86 -5.97 -7.03 -13.21
C ILE A 86 -4.92 -7.17 -14.33
N TYR A 87 -4.58 -6.07 -15.01
CA TYR A 87 -3.59 -6.05 -16.08
C TYR A 87 -2.16 -5.81 -15.57
N HIS A 88 -1.98 -5.78 -14.25
CA HIS A 88 -0.69 -5.65 -13.60
C HIS A 88 -0.47 -6.86 -12.67
N PRO A 89 0.75 -7.45 -12.60
CA PRO A 89 0.99 -8.65 -11.79
C PRO A 89 0.66 -8.45 -10.31
N LEU A 90 0.99 -7.27 -9.76
CA LEU A 90 0.65 -6.93 -8.37
C LEU A 90 -0.86 -6.87 -8.13
N GLY A 91 -1.65 -6.34 -9.08
CA GLY A 91 -3.10 -6.29 -8.93
C GLY A 91 -3.72 -7.68 -8.97
N GLN A 92 -3.25 -8.55 -9.88
CA GLN A 92 -3.67 -9.97 -9.88
C GLN A 92 -3.33 -10.67 -8.56
N LEU A 93 -2.12 -10.45 -8.04
CA LEU A 93 -1.70 -11.01 -6.76
C LEU A 93 -2.58 -10.51 -5.60
N VAL A 94 -2.79 -9.19 -5.51
CA VAL A 94 -3.60 -8.58 -4.45
C VAL A 94 -5.05 -9.07 -4.50
N GLU A 95 -5.66 -9.11 -5.68
CA GLU A 95 -7.04 -9.59 -5.84
C GLU A 95 -7.17 -11.05 -5.38
N ASN A 96 -6.27 -11.93 -5.83
CA ASN A 96 -6.28 -13.34 -5.43
C ASN A 96 -6.04 -13.53 -3.92
N LEU A 97 -5.14 -12.75 -3.32
CA LEU A 97 -4.90 -12.80 -1.87
C LEU A 97 -6.13 -12.36 -1.08
N VAL A 98 -6.81 -11.31 -1.54
CA VAL A 98 -8.05 -10.81 -0.93
C VAL A 98 -9.16 -11.85 -1.08
N ASP A 99 -9.29 -12.50 -2.23
CA ASP A 99 -10.31 -13.52 -2.46
C ASP A 99 -10.11 -14.75 -1.57
N VAL A 100 -8.87 -15.23 -1.43
CA VAL A 100 -8.57 -16.33 -0.51
C VAL A 100 -8.81 -15.93 0.94
N PHE A 101 -8.47 -14.68 1.32
CA PHE A 101 -8.74 -14.17 2.66
C PHE A 101 -10.25 -14.13 2.95
N ARG A 102 -11.04 -13.62 1.99
CA ARG A 102 -12.50 -13.59 2.08
C ARG A 102 -13.07 -15.00 2.20
N ALA A 103 -12.62 -15.93 1.37
CA ALA A 103 -13.06 -17.32 1.42
C ALA A 103 -12.70 -18.02 2.75
N SER A 104 -11.64 -17.58 3.42
CA SER A 104 -11.17 -18.18 4.67
C SER A 104 -11.91 -17.64 5.91
N TYR A 105 -12.36 -16.38 5.88
CA TYR A 105 -12.87 -15.69 7.08
C TYR A 105 -14.31 -15.17 6.95
N ILE A 106 -14.87 -15.11 5.75
CA ILE A 106 -16.27 -14.73 5.52
C ILE A 106 -17.12 -16.00 5.35
N GLY A 107 -18.31 -15.99 5.95
CA GLY A 107 -19.37 -16.96 5.65
C GLY A 107 -19.91 -17.69 6.88
N VAL A 108 -20.78 -18.67 6.61
CA VAL A 108 -21.42 -19.49 7.65
C VAL A 108 -20.35 -20.32 8.35
N GLY A 109 -20.09 -20.01 9.62
CA GLY A 109 -19.06 -20.70 10.43
C GLY A 109 -17.85 -19.84 10.79
N ALA A 110 -17.82 -18.55 10.43
CA ALA A 110 -16.85 -17.60 10.98
C ALA A 110 -16.92 -17.60 12.52
N HIS A 111 -15.78 -17.80 13.18
CA HIS A 111 -15.70 -18.00 14.62
C HIS A 111 -14.74 -16.97 15.25
N PRO A 112 -15.06 -16.39 16.43
CA PRO A 112 -14.22 -15.40 17.14
C PRO A 112 -12.71 -15.73 17.22
N ARG A 113 -12.38 -17.00 17.52
CA ARG A 113 -11.01 -17.53 17.54
C ARG A 113 -10.20 -17.33 16.26
N LEU A 114 -10.84 -17.13 15.11
CA LEU A 114 -10.14 -16.88 13.84
C LEU A 114 -9.53 -15.49 13.75
N LEU A 115 -9.98 -14.53 14.57
CA LEU A 115 -9.48 -13.15 14.55
C LEU A 115 -7.96 -13.09 14.65
N HIS A 116 -7.38 -13.84 15.59
CA HIS A 116 -5.92 -13.85 15.77
C HIS A 116 -5.19 -14.33 14.51
N HIS A 117 -5.73 -15.38 13.86
CA HIS A 117 -5.15 -15.93 12.63
C HIS A 117 -5.28 -14.94 11.46
N ALA A 118 -6.45 -14.30 11.31
CA ALA A 118 -6.69 -13.29 10.28
C ALA A 118 -5.72 -12.09 10.40
N VAL A 119 -5.48 -11.61 11.63
CA VAL A 119 -4.51 -10.53 11.88
C VAL A 119 -3.08 -10.96 11.54
N LEU A 120 -2.67 -12.16 11.94
CA LEU A 120 -1.34 -12.69 11.60
C LEU A 120 -1.16 -12.87 10.09
N GLU A 121 -2.20 -13.34 9.41
CA GLU A 121 -2.20 -13.50 7.96
C GLU A 121 -2.10 -12.17 7.24
N MET A 122 -2.86 -11.15 7.67
CA MET A 122 -2.73 -9.80 7.14
C MET A 122 -1.30 -9.25 7.29
N ARG A 123 -0.67 -9.45 8.47
CA ARG A 123 0.74 -9.05 8.69
C ARG A 123 1.70 -9.81 7.77
N SER A 124 1.44 -11.10 7.54
CA SER A 124 2.19 -11.93 6.60
C SER A 124 2.04 -11.44 5.15
N TYR A 125 0.82 -11.08 4.74
CA TYR A 125 0.54 -10.52 3.42
C TYR A 125 1.33 -9.25 3.19
N ILE A 126 1.34 -8.31 4.14
CA ILE A 126 2.13 -7.07 4.05
C ILE A 126 3.62 -7.38 3.87
N SER A 127 4.19 -8.24 4.73
CA SER A 127 5.61 -8.58 4.67
C SER A 127 6.00 -9.26 3.34
N ARG A 128 5.19 -10.20 2.86
CA ARG A 128 5.47 -10.94 1.62
C ARG A 128 5.22 -10.11 0.38
N LEU A 129 4.14 -9.32 0.35
CA LEU A 129 3.84 -8.40 -0.76
C LEU A 129 4.93 -7.33 -0.87
N TYR A 130 5.42 -6.82 0.26
CA TYR A 130 6.52 -5.87 0.27
C TYR A 130 7.79 -6.42 -0.38
N ARG A 131 8.10 -7.71 -0.15
CA ARG A 131 9.23 -8.39 -0.83
C ARG A 131 9.05 -8.45 -2.35
N VAL A 132 7.82 -8.63 -2.83
CA VAL A 132 7.53 -8.60 -4.27
C VAL A 132 7.65 -7.19 -4.83
N VAL A 133 7.10 -6.18 -4.13
CA VAL A 133 7.24 -4.76 -4.50
C VAL A 133 8.72 -4.35 -4.58
N ARG A 134 9.54 -4.86 -3.67
CA ARG A 134 11.00 -4.67 -3.65
C ARG A 134 11.73 -5.17 -4.89
N VAL A 135 11.14 -6.12 -5.64
CA VAL A 135 11.71 -6.57 -6.92
C VAL A 135 11.63 -5.47 -7.97
N LEU A 136 10.50 -4.74 -7.99
CA LEU A 136 10.27 -3.62 -8.91
C LEU A 136 10.98 -2.34 -8.44
N PHE A 137 11.08 -2.15 -7.12
CA PHE A 137 11.65 -0.96 -6.49
C PHE A 137 12.78 -1.34 -5.52
N PRO A 138 13.99 -1.64 -6.03
CA PRO A 138 15.11 -2.08 -5.21
C PRO A 138 15.63 -1.02 -4.23
N ALA A 139 15.36 0.26 -4.48
CA ALA A 139 15.80 1.39 -3.65
C ALA A 139 15.07 1.50 -2.28
N LEU A 140 13.93 0.81 -2.11
CA LEU A 140 13.24 0.74 -0.81
C LEU A 140 14.13 0.05 0.26
N PRO A 141 13.81 0.05 1.57
CA PRO A 141 14.61 -0.66 2.60
C PRO A 141 14.33 -2.18 2.66
N ALA A 142 15.34 -3.02 2.93
CA ALA A 142 15.19 -4.49 2.81
C ALA A 142 14.31 -5.08 3.92
N ASN A 143 14.41 -4.50 5.12
CA ASN A 143 13.71 -4.97 6.30
C ASN A 143 12.25 -4.47 6.37
N GLY A 144 11.81 -3.62 5.43
CA GLY A 144 10.52 -2.94 5.49
C GLY A 144 10.35 -2.02 6.70
N GLY A 145 11.45 -1.79 7.42
CA GLY A 145 11.53 -0.89 8.58
C GLY A 145 11.40 0.58 8.19
N PRO A 146 11.44 1.49 9.18
CA PRO A 146 11.30 2.91 8.94
C PRO A 146 12.42 3.41 8.01
N LEU A 147 12.04 3.91 6.85
CA LEU A 147 12.86 4.71 5.96
C LEU A 147 12.66 6.17 6.35
N TYR A 148 13.72 6.80 6.84
CA TYR A 148 13.74 8.23 7.09
C TYR A 148 14.07 8.93 5.78
N VAL A 149 13.10 9.68 5.26
CA VAL A 149 13.23 10.40 4.00
C VAL A 149 13.24 11.88 4.29
N TYR A 150 14.27 12.55 3.78
CA TYR A 150 14.44 13.99 3.92
C TYR A 150 13.85 14.68 2.69
N PRO A 151 13.16 15.82 2.85
CA PRO A 151 12.78 16.62 1.71
C PRO A 151 14.03 17.02 0.92
N PRO A 152 13.93 17.14 -0.41
CA PRO A 152 15.00 17.75 -1.16
C PRO A 152 15.31 19.13 -0.54
N PRO A 153 16.59 19.48 -0.32
CA PRO A 153 16.92 20.79 0.20
C PRO A 153 16.31 21.82 -0.74
N LYS A 154 15.47 22.70 -0.21
CA LYS A 154 14.99 23.86 -0.97
C LYS A 154 16.24 24.67 -1.33
N LEU A 155 16.76 24.51 -2.53
CA LEU A 155 17.70 25.47 -3.11
C LEU A 155 16.89 26.75 -3.32
N CYS A 156 16.79 27.57 -2.27
CA CYS A 156 16.31 28.92 -2.43
C CYS A 156 17.38 29.69 -3.22
N ASP A 157 16.97 30.40 -4.27
CA ASP A 157 17.81 31.40 -4.91
C ASP A 157 18.39 32.34 -3.83
N ILE A 158 19.62 32.86 -4.05
CA ILE A 158 20.27 33.79 -3.13
C ILE A 158 19.27 34.89 -2.75
N PRO A 159 18.91 35.05 -1.47
CA PRO A 159 17.85 35.98 -1.06
C PRO A 159 18.22 37.39 -1.52
N ARG A 160 17.37 37.99 -2.35
CA ARG A 160 17.61 39.32 -2.92
C ARG A 160 17.00 40.43 -2.07
N SER A 161 16.25 40.06 -1.02
CA SER A 161 15.65 41.00 -0.08
C SER A 161 15.83 40.59 1.38
N THR A 162 15.80 41.59 2.27
CA THR A 162 15.92 41.42 3.72
C THR A 162 14.76 40.62 4.33
N GLN A 163 13.61 40.56 3.64
CA GLN A 163 12.45 39.78 4.08
C GLN A 163 12.66 38.27 3.76
N GLU A 164 13.14 37.96 2.55
CA GLU A 164 13.50 36.59 2.14
C GLU A 164 14.64 36.02 3.00
N ALA A 165 15.61 36.84 3.39
CA ALA A 165 16.69 36.44 4.28
C ALA A 165 16.18 36.05 5.68
N LYS A 166 15.14 36.72 6.20
CA LYS A 166 14.53 36.39 7.49
C LYS A 166 13.71 35.10 7.41
N GLU A 167 12.99 34.87 6.32
CA GLU A 167 12.27 33.61 6.07
C GLU A 167 13.24 32.43 5.88
N PHE A 168 14.39 32.66 5.24
CA PHE A 168 15.47 31.68 5.10
C PHE A 168 16.09 31.30 6.46
N ILE A 169 16.39 32.29 7.31
CA ILE A 169 16.93 32.06 8.66
C ILE A 169 15.90 31.35 9.54
N HIS A 170 14.63 31.74 9.47
CA HIS A 170 13.58 31.11 10.27
C HIS A 170 13.31 29.64 9.85
N GLY A 171 13.48 29.31 8.57
CA GLY A 171 13.39 27.93 8.07
C GLY A 171 14.56 27.00 8.46
N LEU A 172 15.67 27.56 8.96
CA LEU A 172 16.82 26.80 9.47
C LEU A 172 16.71 26.49 10.98
N GLU A 173 15.82 27.18 11.71
CA GLU A 173 15.72 27.11 13.17
C GLU A 173 14.55 26.24 13.67
N THR A 174 13.66 25.77 12.80
CA THR A 174 12.67 24.77 13.17
C THR A 174 13.32 23.39 13.22
N GLU A 175 13.40 22.78 14.41
CA GLU A 175 13.67 21.35 14.63
C GLU A 175 13.04 20.51 13.51
N ASP A 176 13.79 19.58 12.92
CA ASP A 176 13.54 18.79 11.70
C ASP A 176 12.11 18.22 11.51
N ALA A 177 11.11 19.09 11.33
CA ALA A 177 9.68 18.76 11.28
C ALA A 177 9.25 18.09 9.96
N ASN A 178 10.20 17.87 9.06
CA ASN A 178 9.92 17.38 7.70
C ASN A 178 10.50 15.98 7.42
N VAL A 179 11.03 15.27 8.42
CA VAL A 179 11.45 13.88 8.26
C VAL A 179 10.22 12.99 8.10
N HIS A 180 9.99 12.50 6.88
CA HIS A 180 8.92 11.56 6.61
C HIS A 180 9.40 10.13 6.86
N VAL A 181 8.70 9.41 7.75
CA VAL A 181 8.99 8.00 8.03
C VAL A 181 8.11 7.10 7.18
N PHE A 182 8.71 6.40 6.22
CA PHE A 182 8.00 5.42 5.39
C PHE A 182 8.26 3.99 5.87
N THR A 183 7.21 3.20 6.04
CA THR A 183 7.32 1.77 6.40
C THR A 183 6.64 0.90 5.35
N ALA A 184 6.99 -0.39 5.30
CA ALA A 184 6.28 -1.35 4.43
C ALA A 184 4.76 -1.36 4.69
N ALA A 185 4.39 -1.27 5.97
CA ALA A 185 3.02 -1.15 6.42
C ALA A 185 2.36 0.14 5.91
N GLY A 186 3.02 1.30 6.06
CA GLY A 186 2.51 2.58 5.56
C GLY A 186 2.28 2.61 4.05
N LEU A 187 3.13 1.91 3.28
CA LEU A 187 3.00 1.81 1.83
C LEU A 187 1.85 0.90 1.39
N LEU A 188 1.62 -0.22 2.10
CA LEU A 188 0.72 -1.28 1.64
C LEU A 188 -0.63 -1.31 2.35
N HIS A 189 -0.76 -0.78 3.57
CA HIS A 189 -2.05 -0.70 4.26
C HIS A 189 -3.10 0.10 3.48
N PRO A 190 -2.81 1.28 2.90
CA PRO A 190 -3.80 2.01 2.12
C PRO A 190 -4.37 1.22 0.93
N ILE A 191 -3.64 0.24 0.43
CA ILE A 191 -4.04 -0.61 -0.70
C ILE A 191 -4.81 -1.85 -0.20
N LEU A 192 -4.25 -2.59 0.76
CA LEU A 192 -4.79 -3.87 1.20
C LEU A 192 -5.92 -3.73 2.22
N LEU A 193 -5.77 -2.80 3.18
CA LEU A 193 -6.71 -2.69 4.30
C LEU A 193 -8.13 -2.41 3.82
N PRO A 194 -8.43 -1.49 2.88
CA PRO A 194 -9.81 -1.30 2.43
C PRO A 194 -10.47 -2.56 1.86
N LYS A 195 -9.69 -3.43 1.20
CA LYS A 195 -10.18 -4.67 0.57
C LYS A 195 -10.39 -5.80 1.60
N ILE A 196 -9.57 -5.83 2.65
CA ILE A 196 -9.54 -6.86 3.73
C ILE A 196 -10.37 -6.45 4.96
N TYR A 197 -10.63 -5.15 5.12
CA TYR A 197 -11.28 -4.60 6.30
C TYR A 197 -12.66 -5.21 6.58
N PRO A 198 -13.56 -5.42 5.58
CA PRO A 198 -14.87 -6.01 5.87
C PRO A 198 -14.80 -7.37 6.60
N PRO A 199 -14.08 -8.40 6.11
CA PRO A 199 -13.92 -9.65 6.86
C PRO A 199 -13.27 -9.48 8.24
N LEU A 200 -12.29 -8.58 8.34
CA LEU A 200 -11.60 -8.35 9.61
C LEU A 200 -12.52 -7.69 10.64
N PHE A 201 -13.33 -6.72 10.20
CA PHE A 201 -14.33 -6.06 11.01
C PHE A 201 -15.35 -7.06 11.54
N ASP A 202 -15.88 -7.95 10.69
CA ASP A 202 -16.82 -8.99 11.11
C ASP A 202 -16.22 -9.89 12.19
N LEU A 203 -14.95 -10.29 12.05
CA LEU A 203 -14.25 -11.08 13.07
C LEU A 203 -14.04 -10.30 14.38
N TYR A 204 -13.75 -9.00 14.33
CA TYR A 204 -13.64 -8.15 15.52
C TYR A 204 -14.98 -7.97 16.22
N ALA A 205 -16.06 -7.79 15.46
CA ALA A 205 -17.41 -7.70 16.01
C ALA A 205 -17.80 -9.00 16.72
N LEU A 206 -17.58 -10.16 16.08
CA LEU A 206 -17.80 -11.48 16.69
C LEU A 206 -16.93 -11.70 17.94
N TYR A 207 -15.67 -11.25 17.92
CA TYR A 207 -14.77 -11.42 19.06
C TYR A 207 -15.15 -10.56 20.26
N ASN A 208 -15.63 -9.34 20.03
CA ASN A 208 -15.96 -8.37 21.08
C ASN A 208 -17.43 -8.37 21.50
N GLU A 209 -18.31 -9.09 20.81
CA GLU A 209 -19.77 -9.13 21.05
C GLU A 209 -20.17 -9.11 22.53
N LYS A 210 -19.63 -10.04 23.33
CA LYS A 210 -19.94 -10.12 24.78
C LYS A 210 -19.50 -8.89 25.58
N ASN A 211 -18.35 -8.32 25.23
CA ASN A 211 -17.82 -7.14 25.89
C ASN A 211 -18.63 -5.90 25.49
N ASP A 212 -19.03 -5.83 24.22
CA ASP A 212 -19.85 -4.75 23.67
C ASP A 212 -21.27 -4.77 24.26
N ASP A 213 -21.86 -5.94 24.47
CA ASP A 213 -23.15 -6.10 25.17
C ASP A 213 -23.08 -5.56 26.60
N CYS A 214 -22.07 -6.00 27.36
CA CYS A 214 -21.82 -5.55 28.73
C CYS A 214 -21.50 -4.04 28.81
N TYR A 215 -20.84 -3.50 27.79
CA TYR A 215 -20.61 -2.07 27.65
C TYR A 215 -21.93 -1.34 27.39
N TRP A 216 -22.75 -1.81 26.45
CA TRP A 216 -24.02 -1.18 26.10
C TRP A 216 -25.02 -1.20 27.25
N GLU A 217 -25.09 -2.29 28.01
CA GLU A 217 -25.91 -2.33 29.23
C GLU A 217 -25.51 -1.25 30.24
N ARG A 218 -24.21 -1.01 30.42
CA ARG A 218 -23.70 0.03 31.33
C ARG A 218 -24.06 1.42 30.83
N VAL A 219 -23.84 1.69 29.55
CA VAL A 219 -24.22 2.99 28.96
C VAL A 219 -25.74 3.21 29.09
N THR A 220 -26.55 2.18 28.88
CA THR A 220 -28.02 2.27 29.03
C THR A 220 -28.44 2.53 30.48
N LYS A 221 -27.76 1.90 31.44
CA LYS A 221 -27.99 2.14 32.88
C LYS A 221 -27.59 3.56 33.27
N LEU A 222 -26.47 4.06 32.78
CA LEU A 222 -25.99 5.42 33.04
C LEU A 222 -26.92 6.47 32.44
N ASN A 223 -27.34 6.30 31.17
CA ASN A 223 -28.27 7.21 30.50
C ASN A 223 -29.65 7.30 31.18
N ARG A 224 -29.99 6.35 32.06
CA ARG A 224 -31.24 6.38 32.85
C ARG A 224 -31.12 7.20 34.15
N GLN A 225 -29.93 7.56 34.58
CA GLN A 225 -29.73 8.41 35.74
C GLN A 225 -29.90 9.87 35.33
N SER A 226 -30.66 10.67 36.09
CA SER A 226 -30.77 12.11 35.86
C SER A 226 -29.54 12.83 36.41
N ASP A 227 -29.08 13.89 35.74
CA ASP A 227 -27.95 14.75 36.14
C ASP A 227 -28.21 15.61 37.40
N MET A 228 -29.02 15.12 38.36
CA MET A 228 -29.35 15.84 39.61
C MET A 228 -28.47 15.42 40.78
#